data_AF-A0A534R1Y3-F1
#
_entry.id   AF-A0A534R1Y3-F1
#
_cell.length_a   1.000
_cell.length_b   1.000
_cell.length_c   1.000
_cell.angle_alpha   90.00
_cell.angle_beta   90.00
_cell.angle_gamma   90.00
#
_symmetry.space_group_name_H-M   'P 1'
#
loop_
_entity.id
_entity.type
_entity.pdbx_description
1 polymer ?
#
loop_
_entity_poly.entity_id
_entity_poly.type
_entity_poly.pdbx_seq_one_letter_code
_entity_poly.pdbx_strand_id
1 'polypeptide(L)'
;MPAGGTCGSVPCWKATSTGFAYHNRAATPAGIIAAKLKAGSSGSALVQVSGKGTNLEMPDPSLTLPVTVQLFVRNGATTQCWETRYTAARQNDDQRFTASGP
;
A
#
# COMPACT_ATOMS: atom_id res chain seq x y z
N MET A 1 7.36 -5.60 1.83
CA MET A 1 7.90 -5.59 0.46
C MET A 1 9.41 -5.68 0.56
N PRO A 2 10.09 -6.57 -0.17
CA PRO A 2 11.56 -6.58 -0.17
C PRO A 2 12.10 -5.30 -0.83
N ALA A 3 13.24 -4.78 -0.36
CA ALA A 3 13.86 -3.57 -0.89
C ALA A 3 14.46 -3.76 -2.31
N GLY A 4 14.67 -5.02 -2.72
CA GLY A 4 15.24 -5.42 -4.00
C GLY A 4 15.02 -6.90 -4.26
N GLY A 5 15.72 -7.45 -5.26
CA GLY A 5 15.66 -8.87 -5.62
C GLY A 5 14.72 -9.18 -6.80
N THR A 6 14.40 -10.46 -6.96
CA THR A 6 13.64 -10.99 -8.10
C THR A 6 12.27 -11.48 -7.64
N CYS A 7 11.22 -11.02 -8.32
CA CYS A 7 9.85 -11.42 -8.11
C CYS A 7 9.39 -12.25 -9.33
N GLY A 8 9.48 -13.57 -9.21
CA GLY A 8 9.31 -14.47 -10.35
C GLY A 8 10.55 -14.45 -11.24
N SER A 9 10.39 -14.05 -12.51
CA SER A 9 11.49 -13.95 -13.49
C SER A 9 11.99 -12.51 -13.73
N VAL A 10 11.44 -11.52 -13.00
CA VAL A 10 11.76 -10.10 -13.19
C VAL A 10 12.24 -9.46 -11.88
N PRO A 11 13.03 -8.38 -11.93
CA PRO A 11 13.30 -7.58 -10.74
C PRO A 11 12.00 -7.15 -10.06
N CYS A 12 11.93 -7.28 -8.73
CA CYS A 12 10.78 -6.85 -7.95
C CYS A 12 10.49 -5.36 -8.13
N TRP A 13 11.55 -4.56 -8.27
CA TRP A 13 11.50 -3.12 -8.45
C TRP A 13 12.09 -2.74 -9.80
N LYS A 14 11.44 -1.79 -10.46
CA LYS A 14 11.89 -1.16 -11.70
C LYS A 14 11.90 0.36 -11.53
N ALA A 15 13.00 0.99 -11.88
CA ALA A 15 13.07 2.44 -12.01
C ALA A 15 12.24 2.90 -13.22
N THR A 16 11.55 4.02 -13.06
CA THR A 16 10.78 4.72 -14.09
C THR A 16 11.33 6.14 -14.24
N SER A 17 10.89 6.88 -15.25
CA SER A 17 11.31 8.27 -15.46
C SER A 17 10.98 9.20 -14.29
N THR A 18 10.02 8.84 -13.43
CA THR A 18 9.52 9.71 -12.35
C THR A 18 9.48 9.01 -10.99
N GLY A 19 10.15 7.87 -10.82
CA GLY A 19 10.17 7.13 -9.56
C GLY A 19 10.30 5.62 -9.76
N PHE A 20 9.56 4.81 -9.02
CA PHE A 20 9.74 3.36 -8.94
C PHE A 20 8.41 2.61 -9.03
N ALA A 21 8.45 1.44 -9.67
CA ALA A 21 7.34 0.51 -9.72
C ALA A 21 7.76 -0.83 -9.11
N TYR A 22 6.95 -1.35 -8.19
CA TYR A 22 7.06 -2.69 -7.65
C TYR A 22 6.03 -3.60 -8.31
N HIS A 23 6.42 -4.83 -8.62
CA HIS A 23 5.49 -5.86 -9.06
C HIS A 23 5.85 -7.23 -8.50
N ASN A 24 4.86 -7.89 -7.91
CA ASN A 24 4.99 -9.27 -7.44
C ASN A 24 3.66 -10.03 -7.60
N ARG A 25 3.52 -10.76 -8.70
CA ARG A 25 2.31 -11.55 -8.97
C ARG A 25 2.03 -12.62 -7.92
N ALA A 26 3.06 -13.12 -7.24
CA ALA A 26 2.93 -14.17 -6.23
C ALA A 26 2.32 -13.67 -4.91
N ALA A 27 2.21 -12.35 -4.70
CA ALA A 27 1.67 -11.76 -3.47
C ALA A 27 2.37 -12.30 -2.20
N THR A 28 3.67 -12.57 -2.27
CA THR A 28 4.46 -13.13 -1.16
C THR A 28 5.58 -12.18 -0.73
N PRO A 29 5.97 -12.14 0.55
CA PRO A 29 5.35 -12.85 1.67
C PRO A 29 4.12 -12.14 2.26
N ALA A 30 3.87 -10.86 1.90
CA ALA A 30 2.93 -9.99 2.63
C ALA A 30 1.69 -9.58 1.82
N GLY A 31 1.33 -10.33 0.77
CA GLY A 31 0.12 -10.07 -0.02
C GLY A 31 0.22 -8.87 -0.98
N ILE A 32 1.29 -8.08 -0.94
CA ILE A 32 1.49 -6.93 -1.84
C ILE A 32 1.84 -7.40 -3.25
N ILE A 33 1.11 -6.89 -4.24
CA ILE A 33 1.28 -7.25 -5.65
C ILE A 33 1.80 -6.12 -6.52
N ALA A 34 1.58 -4.87 -6.09
CA ALA A 34 2.05 -3.70 -6.81
C ALA A 34 2.28 -2.54 -5.86
N ALA A 35 3.29 -1.73 -6.16
CA ALA A 35 3.44 -0.40 -5.60
C ALA A 35 3.93 0.57 -6.67
N LYS A 36 3.49 1.81 -6.60
CA LYS A 36 3.93 2.89 -7.46
C LYS A 36 4.34 4.06 -6.59
N LEU A 37 5.62 4.42 -6.69
CA LEU A 37 6.20 5.58 -6.05
C LEU A 37 6.51 6.58 -7.15
N LYS A 38 5.84 7.72 -7.15
CA LYS A 38 6.06 8.79 -8.14
C LYS A 38 6.46 10.06 -7.42
N ALA A 39 7.62 10.59 -7.78
CA ALA A 39 8.06 11.89 -7.36
C ALA A 39 7.17 12.98 -7.97
N GLY A 40 6.94 14.04 -7.21
CA GLY A 40 6.20 15.22 -7.64
C GLY A 40 6.64 16.43 -6.82
N SER A 41 6.27 17.61 -7.29
CA SER A 41 6.33 18.83 -6.50
C SER A 41 5.44 18.73 -5.25
N SER A 42 5.52 19.73 -4.36
CA SER A 42 4.67 19.79 -3.16
C SER A 42 3.19 19.52 -3.50
N GLY A 43 2.60 18.53 -2.84
CA GLY A 43 1.22 18.09 -3.07
C GLY A 43 0.97 17.20 -4.29
N SER A 44 1.99 16.88 -5.10
CA SER A 44 1.85 16.08 -6.33
C SER A 44 2.61 14.75 -6.30
N ALA A 45 3.29 14.44 -5.21
CA ALA A 45 3.89 13.12 -5.00
C ALA A 45 2.80 12.05 -4.81
N LEU A 46 3.03 10.84 -5.32
CA LEU A 46 2.07 9.75 -5.23
C LEU A 46 2.72 8.50 -4.68
N VAL A 47 2.04 7.89 -3.72
CA VAL A 47 2.32 6.55 -3.22
C VAL A 47 1.04 5.73 -3.36
N GLN A 48 1.10 4.70 -4.18
CA GLN A 48 -0.01 3.77 -4.38
C GLN A 48 0.46 2.35 -4.10
N VAL A 49 -0.30 1.59 -3.33
CA VAL A 49 -0.01 0.19 -3.00
C VAL A 49 -1.25 -0.64 -3.25
N SER A 50 -1.07 -1.84 -3.77
CA SER A 50 -2.14 -2.81 -3.96
C SER A 50 -1.69 -4.18 -3.47
N GLY A 51 -2.55 -4.84 -2.71
CA GLY A 51 -2.34 -6.18 -2.19
C GLY A 51 -3.60 -7.03 -2.33
N LYS A 52 -3.43 -8.34 -2.18
CA LYS A 52 -4.51 -9.32 -2.21
C LYS A 52 -4.07 -10.65 -1.59
N GLY A 53 -5.04 -11.54 -1.42
CA GLY A 53 -4.82 -12.93 -1.05
C GLY A 53 -4.58 -13.10 0.45
N THR A 54 -4.37 -14.35 0.86
CA THR A 54 -4.30 -14.75 2.27
C THR A 54 -3.07 -14.21 3.02
N ASN A 55 -2.02 -13.82 2.29
CA ASN A 55 -0.84 -13.18 2.87
C ASN A 55 -1.06 -11.70 3.21
N LEU A 56 -2.18 -11.11 2.77
CA LEU A 56 -2.60 -9.79 3.21
C LEU A 56 -3.59 -9.96 4.35
N GLU A 57 -3.11 -9.81 5.58
CA GLU A 57 -3.98 -9.78 6.75
C GLU A 57 -4.91 -8.57 6.66
N MET A 58 -6.21 -8.86 6.53
CA MET A 58 -7.26 -7.85 6.49
C MET A 58 -8.11 -7.99 7.75
N PRO A 59 -8.53 -6.87 8.36
CA PRO A 59 -9.52 -6.93 9.44
C PRO A 59 -10.87 -7.38 8.88
N ASP A 60 -11.77 -7.80 9.77
CA ASP A 60 -13.18 -8.02 9.41
C ASP A 60 -13.73 -6.75 8.74
N PRO A 61 -14.41 -6.86 7.59
CA PRO A 61 -14.92 -5.71 6.85
C PRO A 61 -15.91 -4.83 7.63
N SER A 62 -16.56 -5.37 8.67
CA SER A 62 -17.50 -4.66 9.56
C SER A 62 -16.78 -3.69 10.50
N LEU A 63 -16.08 -2.70 9.95
CA LEU A 63 -15.22 -1.80 10.69
C LEU A 63 -16.01 -0.72 11.43
N THR A 64 -15.71 -0.51 12.71
CA THR A 64 -16.24 0.63 13.46
C THR A 64 -15.47 1.90 13.07
N LEU A 65 -16.18 2.93 12.61
CA LEU A 65 -15.59 4.23 12.34
C LEU A 65 -15.16 4.92 13.65
N PRO A 66 -14.06 5.69 13.64
CA PRO A 66 -13.21 5.99 12.49
C PRO A 66 -12.17 4.90 12.22
N VAL A 67 -11.95 4.62 10.94
CA VAL A 67 -10.89 3.70 10.48
C VAL A 67 -9.60 4.47 10.25
N THR A 68 -8.52 4.04 10.86
CA THR A 68 -7.18 4.61 10.63
C THR A 68 -6.39 3.70 9.72
N VAL A 69 -5.97 4.23 8.56
CA VAL A 69 -5.07 3.54 7.63
C VAL A 69 -3.68 4.11 7.82
N GLN A 70 -2.69 3.23 8.04
CA GLN A 70 -1.29 3.62 8.27
C GLN A 70 -0.36 2.94 7.28
N LEU A 71 0.62 3.68 6.76
CA LEU A 71 1.74 3.17 5.98
C LEU A 71 3.03 3.40 6.77
N PHE A 72 3.64 2.30 7.21
CA PHE A 72 4.95 2.30 7.86
C PHE A 72 6.06 2.18 6.83
N VAL A 73 6.89 3.21 6.72
CA VAL A 73 8.09 3.22 5.88
C VAL A 73 9.30 3.04 6.78
N ARG A 74 10.00 1.91 6.62
CA ARG A 74 11.22 1.60 7.37
C ARG A 74 12.41 1.67 6.39
N ASN A 75 13.34 2.59 6.60
CA ASN A 75 14.52 2.79 5.72
C ASN A 75 15.86 2.70 6.48
N GLY A 76 16.04 1.66 7.29
CA GLY A 76 17.21 1.54 8.15
C GLY A 76 16.98 2.30 9.46
N ALA A 77 17.68 3.43 9.65
CA ALA A 77 17.70 4.14 10.93
C ALA A 77 16.41 4.88 11.30
N THR A 78 15.49 5.11 10.34
CA THR A 78 14.22 5.80 10.61
C THR A 78 13.01 4.94 10.24
N THR A 79 11.95 5.09 11.05
CA THR A 79 10.61 4.63 10.71
C THR A 79 9.73 5.87 10.56
N GLN A 80 9.21 6.08 9.36
CA GLN A 80 8.18 7.09 9.09
C GLN A 80 6.81 6.41 9.12
N CYS A 81 5.84 7.06 9.74
CA CYS A 81 4.44 6.62 9.73
C CYS A 81 3.62 7.69 9.01
N TRP A 82 2.99 7.30 7.91
CA TRP A 82 1.98 8.13 7.28
C TRP A 82 0.62 7.54 7.61
N GLU A 83 -0.33 8.39 7.95
CA GLU A 83 -1.65 7.92 8.35
C GLU A 83 -2.77 8.80 7.80
N THR A 84 -3.95 8.20 7.68
CA THR A 84 -5.18 8.90 7.34
C THR A 84 -6.31 8.30 8.14
N ARG A 85 -7.08 9.16 8.81
CA ARG A 85 -8.25 8.78 9.59
C ARG A 85 -9.51 9.05 8.78
N TYR A 86 -10.30 8.00 8.55
CA TYR A 86 -11.55 8.05 7.82
C TYR A 86 -12.72 8.05 8.80
N THR A 87 -13.44 9.17 8.87
CA THR A 87 -14.64 9.33 9.71
C THR A 87 -15.94 9.00 8.96
N ALA A 88 -15.86 8.81 7.65
CA ALA A 88 -16.96 8.41 6.79
C ALA A 88 -16.48 7.35 5.77
N ALA A 89 -17.39 6.46 5.40
CA ALA A 89 -17.17 5.45 4.36
C ALA A 89 -18.24 5.59 3.28
N ARG A 90 -17.87 5.31 2.03
CA ARG A 90 -18.83 5.16 0.92
C ARG A 90 -19.55 3.82 1.00
N GLN A 91 -18.87 2.80 1.53
CA GLN A 91 -19.40 1.47 1.80
C GLN A 91 -18.71 0.90 3.04
N ASN A 92 -19.46 0.26 3.93
CA ASN A 92 -18.97 -0.40 5.14
C ASN A 92 -19.98 -1.47 5.56
N ASP A 93 -19.75 -2.70 5.10
CA ASP A 93 -20.55 -3.89 5.40
C ASP A 93 -19.60 -5.08 5.66
N ASP A 94 -20.16 -6.26 5.91
CA ASP A 94 -19.43 -7.50 6.22
C ASP A 94 -18.60 -8.05 5.04
N GLN A 95 -18.73 -7.47 3.86
CA GLN A 95 -17.99 -7.86 2.66
C GLN A 95 -16.98 -6.79 2.21
N ARG A 96 -17.24 -5.51 2.50
CA ARG A 96 -16.50 -4.41 1.88
C ARG A 96 -16.49 -3.12 2.71
N PHE A 97 -15.28 -2.59 2.87
CA PHE A 97 -15.03 -1.21 3.27
C PHE A 97 -14.48 -0.39 2.10
N THR A 98 -15.00 0.81 1.86
CA THR A 98 -14.45 1.75 0.87
C THR A 98 -14.59 3.18 1.38
N ALA A 99 -13.48 3.92 1.44
CA ALA A 99 -13.44 5.31 1.86
C ALA A 99 -12.48 6.12 0.96
N SER A 100 -12.60 7.44 0.98
CA SER A 100 -11.70 8.34 0.25
C SER A 100 -11.27 9.46 1.19
N GLY A 101 -9.96 9.73 1.21
CA GLY A 101 -9.38 10.78 2.04
C GLY A 101 -9.59 12.15 1.40
N PRO A 102 -9.27 13.23 2.12
CA PRO A 102 -9.21 14.57 1.55
C PRO A 102 -8.25 14.66 0.37
#